data_AF-A0AAD1ELA0-F1
#
_entry.id   AF-A0AAD1ELA0-F1
#
_cell.length_a   1.000
_cell.length_b   1.000
_cell.length_c   1.000
_cell.angle_alpha   90.00
_cell.angle_beta   90.00
_cell.angle_gamma   90.00
#
_symmetry.space_group_name_H-M   'P 1'
#
loop_
_entity.id
_entity.type
_entity.pdbx_description
1 polymer ?
#
loop_
_entity_poly.entity_id
_entity_poly.type
_entity_poly.pdbx_seq_one_letter_code
_entity_poly.pdbx_strand_id
1 'polypeptide(L)'
;MTPPTPPADCEVARPGRRRDPNRDGEILTAALDVLADTGYEGMTIDMVAARAKAGKATVYRRWESKAELVLEALACLKGADLSENSLPDTGSLRGDLVALIKPHTIEDAERKLRIMSGVVAMISKAPELADSVRTVIVEPRARANRFLLNRAIARGEISAEIDVEQLALITPSMIAYRVLLLREPVNRDYLISLIDTVLLPAAGVRASV
;
A
#
# COMPACT_ATOMS: atom_id res chain seq x y z
N MET A 1 -63.26 39.37 -2.35
CA MET A 1 -63.24 37.89 -2.31
C MET A 1 -62.45 37.41 -3.51
N THR A 2 -61.18 37.07 -3.28
CA THR A 2 -60.24 36.60 -4.29
C THR A 2 -59.85 35.18 -3.90
N PRO A 3 -59.89 34.17 -4.79
CA PRO A 3 -59.56 32.79 -4.44
C PRO A 3 -58.04 32.62 -4.22
N PRO A 4 -57.64 31.63 -3.40
CA PRO A 4 -56.27 31.48 -2.91
C PRO A 4 -55.29 30.92 -3.94
N THR A 5 -54.04 31.36 -3.81
CA THR A 5 -52.85 30.86 -4.50
C THR A 5 -52.66 29.35 -4.28
N PRO A 6 -52.42 28.54 -5.34
CA PRO A 6 -52.09 27.14 -5.17
C PRO A 6 -50.68 26.96 -4.54
N PRO A 7 -50.47 25.92 -3.72
CA PRO A 7 -49.20 25.64 -3.07
C PRO A 7 -48.14 25.15 -4.07
N ALA A 8 -46.89 25.37 -3.68
CA ALA A 8 -45.70 25.02 -4.44
C ALA A 8 -45.56 23.50 -4.60
N ASP A 9 -45.56 23.03 -5.84
CA ASP A 9 -45.10 21.69 -6.22
C ASP A 9 -44.16 21.77 -7.42
N CYS A 10 -42.87 21.53 -7.17
CA CYS A 10 -41.99 20.62 -7.93
C CYS A 10 -40.56 20.80 -7.44
N GLU A 11 -40.29 20.43 -6.19
CA GLU A 11 -38.92 20.14 -5.78
C GLU A 11 -38.58 18.72 -6.25
N VAL A 12 -38.24 18.59 -7.54
CA VAL A 12 -37.53 17.41 -8.04
C VAL A 12 -36.12 17.83 -8.43
N ALA A 13 -35.36 18.22 -7.42
CA ALA A 13 -33.93 17.98 -7.47
C ALA A 13 -33.70 16.60 -6.81
N ARG A 14 -33.43 15.58 -7.63
CA ARG A 14 -32.66 14.42 -7.18
C ARG A 14 -31.22 14.65 -7.60
N PRO A 15 -30.36 15.27 -6.78
CA PRO A 15 -28.94 15.18 -7.02
C PRO A 15 -28.49 13.82 -6.50
N GLY A 16 -28.02 12.96 -7.40
CA GLY A 16 -27.18 11.82 -7.02
C GLY A 16 -26.15 12.32 -6.03
N ARG A 17 -26.28 11.89 -4.77
CA ARG A 17 -25.45 12.34 -3.66
C ARG A 17 -24.01 12.14 -4.09
N ARG A 18 -23.25 13.25 -4.13
CA ARG A 18 -21.82 13.25 -4.41
C ARG A 18 -21.16 12.09 -3.67
N ARG A 19 -20.36 11.31 -4.41
CA ARG A 19 -19.49 10.24 -3.91
C ARG A 19 -18.89 10.70 -2.60
N ASP A 20 -19.23 10.05 -1.50
CA ASP A 20 -18.63 10.36 -0.19
C ASP A 20 -17.35 9.51 -0.09
N PRO A 21 -16.17 10.07 -0.38
CA PRO A 21 -14.92 9.31 -0.44
C PRO A 21 -14.55 8.77 0.96
N ASN A 22 -15.12 9.38 2.00
CA ASN A 22 -14.90 8.97 3.38
C ASN A 22 -15.41 7.55 3.64
N ARG A 23 -16.51 7.16 2.96
CA ARG A 23 -17.14 5.84 3.17
C ARG A 23 -16.41 4.71 2.46
N ASP A 24 -15.66 5.00 1.41
CA ASP A 24 -14.83 4.04 0.68
C ASP A 24 -13.64 3.67 1.56
N GLY A 25 -12.96 4.69 2.09
CA GLY A 25 -11.85 4.51 3.03
C GLY A 25 -12.22 3.67 4.25
N GLU A 26 -13.40 3.89 4.84
CA GLU A 26 -13.90 3.09 5.96
C GLU A 26 -14.11 1.61 5.57
N ILE A 27 -14.68 1.34 4.40
CA ILE A 27 -14.91 -0.03 3.91
C ILE A 27 -13.59 -0.73 3.57
N LEU A 28 -12.66 -0.04 2.92
CA LEU A 28 -11.34 -0.59 2.58
C LEU A 28 -10.52 -0.88 3.84
N THR A 29 -10.56 0.02 4.83
CA THR A 29 -9.91 -0.19 6.13
C THR A 29 -10.50 -1.42 6.83
N ALA A 30 -11.83 -1.51 6.88
CA ALA A 30 -12.54 -2.67 7.43
C ALA A 30 -12.20 -3.96 6.67
N ALA A 31 -12.03 -3.92 5.35
CA ALA A 31 -11.63 -5.07 4.55
C ALA A 31 -10.23 -5.57 4.92
N LEU A 32 -9.27 -4.66 5.12
CA LEU A 32 -7.93 -5.01 5.61
C LEU A 32 -7.95 -5.63 7.01
N ASP A 33 -8.78 -5.11 7.90
CA ASP A 33 -8.90 -5.64 9.26
C ASP A 33 -9.54 -7.04 9.24
N VAL A 34 -10.62 -7.24 8.47
CA VAL A 34 -11.22 -8.57 8.31
C VAL A 34 -10.21 -9.55 7.71
N LEU A 35 -9.47 -9.12 6.68
CA LEU A 35 -8.42 -9.94 6.06
C LEU A 35 -7.32 -10.32 7.08
N ALA A 36 -6.92 -9.37 7.93
CA ALA A 36 -5.92 -9.61 8.97
C ALA A 36 -6.42 -10.57 10.07
N ASP A 37 -7.70 -10.52 10.41
CA ASP A 37 -8.31 -11.33 11.47
C ASP A 37 -8.60 -12.78 11.02
N THR A 38 -9.10 -12.95 9.79
CA THR A 38 -9.65 -14.25 9.34
C THR A 38 -8.94 -14.86 8.14
N GLY A 39 -7.97 -14.15 7.57
CA GLY A 39 -7.38 -14.52 6.29
C GLY A 39 -8.38 -14.41 5.13
N TYR A 40 -7.89 -14.65 3.91
CA TYR A 40 -8.70 -14.46 2.71
C TYR A 40 -9.84 -15.48 2.56
N GLU A 41 -9.63 -16.74 2.94
CA GLU A 41 -10.67 -17.79 2.85
C GLU A 41 -11.82 -17.52 3.82
N GLY A 42 -11.53 -17.19 5.08
CA GLY A 42 -12.54 -16.89 6.10
C GLY A 42 -13.25 -15.55 5.90
N MET A 43 -12.68 -14.64 5.11
CA MET A 43 -13.26 -13.33 4.84
C MET A 43 -14.53 -13.43 3.98
N THR A 44 -15.58 -12.74 4.43
CA THR A 44 -16.83 -12.54 3.68
C THR A 44 -17.15 -11.05 3.53
N ILE A 45 -17.88 -10.70 2.47
CA ILE A 45 -18.39 -9.33 2.26
C ILE A 45 -19.32 -8.90 3.40
N ASP A 46 -20.06 -9.83 4.01
CA ASP A 46 -20.94 -9.53 5.15
C ASP A 46 -20.16 -9.10 6.38
N MET A 47 -19.03 -9.75 6.66
CA MET A 47 -18.14 -9.34 7.75
C MET A 47 -17.58 -7.94 7.52
N VAL A 48 -17.17 -7.62 6.28
CA VAL A 48 -16.67 -6.28 5.94
C VAL A 48 -17.78 -5.23 6.08
N ALA A 49 -18.96 -5.51 5.55
CA ALA A 49 -20.10 -4.61 5.64
C ALA A 49 -20.47 -4.31 7.10
N ALA A 50 -20.53 -5.35 7.94
CA ALA A 50 -20.79 -5.22 9.37
C ALA A 50 -19.70 -4.39 10.07
N ARG A 51 -18.43 -4.68 9.81
CA ARG A 51 -17.25 -3.96 10.35
C ARG A 51 -17.27 -2.48 9.99
N ALA A 52 -17.54 -2.17 8.72
CA ALA A 52 -17.60 -0.81 8.19
C ALA A 52 -18.91 -0.08 8.51
N LYS A 53 -19.86 -0.72 9.21
CA LYS A 53 -21.22 -0.20 9.43
C LYS A 53 -21.87 0.26 8.12
N ALA A 54 -21.65 -0.52 7.06
CA ALA A 54 -22.16 -0.29 5.72
C ALA A 54 -23.19 -1.37 5.34
N GLY A 55 -24.12 -1.04 4.45
CA GLY A 55 -25.03 -2.04 3.90
C GLY A 55 -24.32 -2.93 2.88
N LYS A 56 -24.62 -4.24 2.86
CA LYS A 56 -24.08 -5.21 1.89
C LYS A 56 -24.19 -4.74 0.44
N ALA A 57 -25.35 -4.20 0.06
CA ALA A 57 -25.59 -3.63 -1.28
C ALA A 57 -24.69 -2.42 -1.60
N THR A 58 -24.23 -1.67 -0.59
CA THR A 58 -23.28 -0.58 -0.78
C THR A 58 -21.89 -1.09 -1.13
N VAL A 59 -21.47 -2.23 -0.56
CA VAL A 59 -20.19 -2.87 -0.88
C VAL A 59 -20.23 -3.43 -2.30
N TYR A 60 -21.26 -4.20 -2.66
CA TYR A 60 -21.38 -4.80 -4.01
C TYR A 60 -21.52 -3.78 -5.14
N ARG A 61 -22.11 -2.61 -4.88
CA ARG A 61 -22.20 -1.55 -5.91
C ARG A 61 -20.83 -0.96 -6.25
N ARG A 62 -19.84 -1.13 -5.37
CA ARG A 62 -18.50 -0.53 -5.50
C ARG A 62 -17.47 -1.55 -5.95
N TRP A 63 -17.56 -2.77 -5.44
CA TRP A 63 -16.67 -3.88 -5.76
C TRP A 63 -17.50 -5.09 -6.17
N GLU A 64 -17.28 -5.57 -7.38
CA GLU A 64 -18.03 -6.67 -7.98
C GLU A 64 -17.63 -8.01 -7.34
N SER A 65 -16.43 -8.08 -6.73
CA SER A 65 -15.93 -9.29 -6.08
C SER A 65 -15.16 -9.04 -4.78
N LYS A 66 -15.03 -10.09 -3.95
CA LYS A 66 -14.15 -10.09 -2.78
C LYS A 66 -12.68 -9.82 -3.16
N ALA A 67 -12.23 -10.35 -4.29
CA ALA A 67 -10.86 -10.17 -4.77
C ALA A 67 -10.60 -8.70 -5.10
N GLU A 68 -11.50 -8.07 -5.84
CA GLU A 68 -11.42 -6.65 -6.22
C GLU A 68 -11.38 -5.74 -4.99
N LEU A 69 -12.30 -5.95 -4.03
CA LEU A 69 -12.32 -5.23 -2.76
C LEU A 69 -10.97 -5.34 -2.03
N VAL A 70 -10.41 -6.55 -1.94
CA VAL A 70 -9.15 -6.75 -1.23
C VAL A 70 -7.98 -6.11 -1.98
N LEU A 71 -7.92 -6.24 -3.31
CA LEU A 71 -6.85 -5.63 -4.11
C LEU A 71 -6.86 -4.10 -3.98
N GLU A 72 -8.03 -3.47 -4.00
CA GLU A 72 -8.15 -2.02 -3.78
C GLU A 72 -7.77 -1.64 -2.34
N ALA A 73 -8.19 -2.44 -1.36
CA ALA A 73 -7.84 -2.19 0.04
C ALA A 73 -6.32 -2.29 0.27
N LEU A 74 -5.67 -3.27 -0.37
CA LEU A 74 -4.21 -3.43 -0.36
C LEU A 74 -3.49 -2.28 -1.07
N ALA A 75 -4.06 -1.74 -2.16
CA ALA A 75 -3.52 -0.55 -2.81
C ALA A 75 -3.54 0.67 -1.87
N CYS A 76 -4.59 0.82 -1.06
CA CYS A 76 -4.70 1.90 -0.07
C CYS A 76 -3.80 1.72 1.17
N LEU A 77 -3.32 0.50 1.48
CA LEU A 77 -2.42 0.26 2.62
C LEU A 77 -1.11 1.08 2.51
N LYS A 78 -0.71 1.45 1.30
CA LYS A 78 0.46 2.29 1.07
C LYS A 78 0.10 3.76 1.29
N GLY A 79 0.09 4.19 2.55
CA GLY A 79 -0.02 5.60 2.95
C GLY A 79 1.20 6.48 2.60
N ALA A 80 2.02 6.08 1.63
CA ALA A 80 3.09 6.90 1.08
C ALA A 80 2.74 7.14 -0.38
N ASP A 81 2.58 8.41 -0.73
CA ASP A 81 2.63 8.81 -2.13
C ASP A 81 4.04 8.49 -2.64
N LEU A 82 4.14 7.35 -3.33
CA LEU A 82 5.35 6.88 -4.00
C LEU A 82 5.38 7.36 -5.46
N SER A 83 4.58 8.37 -5.81
CA SER A 83 4.73 9.08 -7.08
C SER A 83 6.09 9.77 -7.13
N GLU A 84 6.65 9.88 -8.33
CA GLU A 84 7.98 10.43 -8.56
C GLU A 84 8.13 11.85 -7.98
N ASN A 85 7.07 12.65 -8.05
CA ASN A 85 7.05 14.02 -7.52
C ASN A 85 7.09 14.10 -5.98
N SER A 86 6.74 13.00 -5.31
CA SER A 86 6.69 12.90 -3.85
C SER A 86 7.90 12.16 -3.27
N LEU A 87 8.78 11.64 -4.12
CA LEU A 87 10.01 10.99 -3.68
C LEU A 87 11.01 12.03 -3.16
N PRO A 88 11.72 11.76 -2.04
CA PRO A 88 12.72 12.67 -1.51
C PRO A 88 13.81 12.97 -2.54
N ASP A 89 14.34 14.19 -2.54
CA ASP A 89 15.54 14.56 -3.30
C ASP A 89 16.51 15.30 -2.38
N THR A 90 17.38 14.54 -1.75
CA THR A 90 18.37 15.00 -0.78
C THR A 90 19.75 15.25 -1.40
N GLY A 91 19.91 14.97 -2.69
CA GLY A 91 21.20 15.04 -3.38
C GLY A 91 22.12 13.83 -3.21
N SER A 92 21.70 12.76 -2.51
CA SER A 92 22.43 11.48 -2.47
C SER A 92 21.49 10.27 -2.42
N LEU A 93 21.90 9.14 -2.99
CA LEU A 93 21.14 7.88 -2.93
C LEU A 93 20.82 7.49 -1.49
N ARG A 94 21.82 7.57 -0.61
CA ARG A 94 21.66 7.26 0.82
C ARG A 94 20.61 8.16 1.46
N GLY A 95 20.73 9.48 1.27
CA GLY A 95 19.79 10.43 1.85
C GLY A 95 18.37 10.22 1.34
N ASP A 96 18.21 9.89 0.06
CA ASP A 96 16.91 9.65 -0.56
C ASP A 96 16.24 8.39 0.02
N LEU A 97 17.00 7.31 0.17
CA LEU A 97 16.52 6.05 0.76
C LEU A 97 16.20 6.20 2.25
N VAL A 98 17.03 6.91 3.01
CA VAL A 98 16.80 7.17 4.44
C VAL A 98 15.59 8.07 4.65
N ALA A 99 15.38 9.08 3.80
CA ALA A 99 14.22 9.97 3.86
C ALA A 99 12.89 9.26 3.55
N LEU A 100 12.93 8.11 2.86
CA LEU A 100 11.75 7.25 2.67
C LEU A 100 11.38 6.41 3.91
N ILE A 101 12.25 6.33 4.93
CA ILE A 101 11.96 5.60 6.16
C ILE A 101 10.93 6.39 6.97
N LYS A 102 9.68 5.91 6.96
CA LYS A 102 8.62 6.47 7.79
C LYS A 102 8.68 5.88 9.21
N PRO A 103 8.42 6.70 10.24
CA PRO A 103 8.16 6.18 11.57
C PRO A 103 6.92 5.27 11.52
N HIS A 104 6.96 4.19 12.28
CA HIS A 104 5.86 3.27 12.44
C HIS A 104 5.86 2.78 13.88
N THR A 105 4.65 2.59 14.42
CA THR A 105 4.50 2.01 15.75
C THR A 105 4.68 0.49 15.68
N ILE A 106 4.85 -0.15 16.84
CA ILE A 106 4.86 -1.62 16.94
C ILE A 106 3.53 -2.18 16.43
N GLU A 107 2.41 -1.53 16.78
CA GLU A 107 1.07 -1.92 16.35
C GLU A 107 0.90 -1.86 14.82
N ASP A 108 1.43 -0.82 14.18
CA ASP A 108 1.42 -0.71 12.71
C ASP A 108 2.19 -1.87 12.06
N ALA A 109 3.34 -2.23 12.63
CA ALA A 109 4.16 -3.32 12.13
C ALA A 109 3.45 -4.68 12.27
N GLU A 110 2.84 -4.94 13.42
CA GLU A 110 2.06 -6.16 13.68
C GLU A 110 0.82 -6.26 12.78
N ARG A 111 0.07 -5.16 12.62
CA ARG A 111 -1.09 -5.12 11.73
C ARG A 111 -0.66 -5.40 10.28
N LYS A 112 0.43 -4.79 9.82
CA LYS A 112 0.97 -5.01 8.49
C LYS A 112 1.43 -6.46 8.30
N LEU A 113 2.06 -7.07 9.30
CA LEU A 113 2.44 -8.48 9.27
C LEU A 113 1.20 -9.38 9.05
N ARG A 114 0.14 -9.20 9.83
CA ARG A 114 -1.10 -9.99 9.68
C ARG A 114 -1.72 -9.85 8.30
N ILE A 115 -1.79 -8.62 7.77
CA ILE A 115 -2.27 -8.37 6.40
C ILE A 115 -1.41 -9.11 5.38
N MET A 116 -0.08 -8.99 5.47
CA MET A 116 0.84 -9.65 4.54
C MET A 116 0.76 -11.18 4.61
N SER A 117 0.58 -11.77 5.80
CA SER A 117 0.33 -13.20 5.95
C SER A 117 -0.97 -13.63 5.25
N GLY A 118 -2.04 -12.82 5.38
CA GLY A 118 -3.30 -13.06 4.66
C GLY A 118 -3.14 -12.98 3.13
N VAL A 119 -2.29 -12.08 2.64
CA VAL A 119 -1.95 -11.95 1.21
C VAL A 119 -1.17 -13.15 0.70
N VAL A 120 -0.17 -13.63 1.46
CA VAL A 120 0.59 -14.84 1.08
C VAL A 120 -0.35 -16.05 0.98
N ALA A 121 -1.23 -16.23 1.97
CA ALA A 121 -2.22 -17.30 1.96
C ALA A 121 -3.19 -17.18 0.77
N MET A 122 -3.62 -15.96 0.43
CA MET A 122 -4.44 -15.69 -0.75
C MET A 122 -3.76 -16.16 -2.03
N ILE A 123 -2.51 -15.74 -2.28
CA ILE A 123 -1.78 -16.11 -3.50
C ILE A 123 -1.58 -17.63 -3.60
N SER A 124 -1.30 -18.29 -2.47
CA SER A 124 -1.14 -19.76 -2.47
C SER A 124 -2.41 -20.51 -2.86
N LYS A 125 -3.59 -19.92 -2.65
CA LYS A 125 -4.90 -20.56 -2.91
C LYS A 125 -5.55 -20.09 -4.22
N ALA A 126 -5.26 -18.86 -4.62
CA ALA A 126 -5.77 -18.21 -5.82
C ALA A 126 -4.58 -17.65 -6.64
N PRO A 127 -3.77 -18.51 -7.28
CA PRO A 127 -2.55 -18.11 -7.98
C PRO A 127 -2.82 -17.12 -9.13
N GLU A 128 -4.03 -17.12 -9.70
CA GLU A 128 -4.48 -16.15 -10.69
C GLU A 128 -4.49 -14.70 -10.18
N LEU A 129 -4.53 -14.48 -8.85
CA LEU A 129 -4.44 -13.16 -8.24
C LEU A 129 -3.00 -12.68 -8.04
N ALA A 130 -1.99 -13.54 -8.27
CA ALA A 130 -0.58 -13.22 -7.99
C ALA A 130 -0.10 -11.96 -8.74
N ASP A 131 -0.44 -11.81 -10.02
CA ASP A 131 -0.03 -10.64 -10.81
C ASP A 131 -0.70 -9.35 -10.32
N SER A 132 -1.96 -9.45 -9.90
CA SER A 132 -2.69 -8.32 -9.32
C SER A 132 -2.06 -7.92 -7.99
N VAL A 133 -1.74 -8.89 -7.13
CA VAL A 133 -1.04 -8.64 -5.85
C VAL A 133 0.35 -8.04 -6.09
N ARG A 134 1.12 -8.58 -7.04
CA ARG A 134 2.42 -8.03 -7.43
C ARG A 134 2.28 -6.57 -7.84
N THR A 135 1.27 -6.25 -8.63
CA THR A 135 1.00 -4.89 -9.12
C THR A 135 0.64 -3.90 -8.00
N VAL A 136 -0.13 -4.31 -7.00
CA VAL A 136 -0.58 -3.40 -5.92
C VAL A 136 0.39 -3.37 -4.72
N ILE A 137 1.06 -4.49 -4.40
CA ILE A 137 1.96 -4.61 -3.23
C ILE A 137 3.43 -4.45 -3.58
N VAL A 138 3.92 -5.07 -4.65
CA VAL A 138 5.37 -5.10 -4.93
C VAL A 138 5.77 -3.90 -5.78
N GLU A 139 5.11 -3.76 -6.93
CA GLU A 139 5.49 -2.81 -7.99
C GLU A 139 5.62 -1.35 -7.51
N PRO A 140 4.74 -0.78 -6.66
CA PRO A 140 4.89 0.63 -6.28
C PRO A 140 6.17 0.90 -5.50
N ARG A 141 6.64 -0.07 -4.69
CA ARG A 141 7.91 0.09 -3.97
C ARG A 141 9.10 -0.15 -4.89
N ALA A 142 9.02 -1.17 -5.74
CA ALA A 142 10.07 -1.44 -6.73
C ALA A 142 10.28 -0.23 -7.65
N ARG A 143 9.21 0.37 -8.16
CA ARG A 143 9.25 1.58 -9.00
C ARG A 143 9.90 2.77 -8.32
N ALA A 144 9.52 3.06 -7.08
CA ALA A 144 10.17 4.12 -6.30
C ALA A 144 11.68 3.86 -6.15
N ASN A 145 12.06 2.62 -5.81
CA ASN A 145 13.47 2.26 -5.67
C ASN A 145 14.23 2.38 -6.99
N ARG A 146 13.66 1.92 -8.13
CA ARG A 146 14.25 2.10 -9.46
C ARG A 146 14.47 3.56 -9.79
N PHE A 147 13.48 4.41 -9.52
CA PHE A 147 13.59 5.84 -9.77
C PHE A 147 14.77 6.44 -8.99
N LEU A 148 14.89 6.13 -7.70
CA LEU A 148 16.00 6.59 -6.87
C LEU A 148 17.36 6.09 -7.37
N LEU A 149 17.46 4.81 -7.74
CA LEU A 149 18.68 4.21 -8.27
C LEU A 149 19.09 4.86 -9.61
N ASN A 150 18.15 5.01 -10.55
CA ASN A 150 18.42 5.67 -11.83
C ASN A 150 18.82 7.14 -11.66
N ARG A 151 18.25 7.84 -10.68
CA ARG A 151 18.68 9.21 -10.36
C ARG A 151 20.10 9.25 -9.81
N ALA A 152 20.47 8.29 -8.97
CA ALA A 152 21.85 8.15 -8.48
C ALA A 152 22.85 7.83 -9.60
N ILE A 153 22.46 7.02 -10.59
CA ILE A 153 23.23 6.79 -11.82
C ILE A 153 23.42 8.11 -12.58
N ALA A 154 22.34 8.88 -12.78
CA ALA A 154 22.39 10.16 -13.48
C ALA A 154 23.29 11.20 -12.79
N ARG A 155 23.46 11.10 -11.46
CA ARG A 155 24.40 11.91 -10.67
C ARG A 155 25.85 11.40 -10.69
N GLY A 156 26.08 10.20 -11.21
CA GLY A 156 27.37 9.53 -11.16
C GLY A 156 27.73 8.97 -9.77
N GLU A 157 26.76 8.80 -8.87
CA GLU A 157 26.98 8.21 -7.54
C GLU A 157 27.24 6.69 -7.62
N ILE A 158 26.62 6.02 -8.60
CA ILE A 158 26.71 4.57 -8.81
C ILE A 158 26.87 4.23 -10.30
N SER A 159 27.41 3.05 -10.60
CA SER A 159 27.63 2.60 -11.98
C SER A 159 26.31 2.37 -12.72
N ALA A 160 26.28 2.70 -14.02
CA ALA A 160 25.17 2.36 -14.91
C ALA A 160 25.10 0.85 -15.25
N GLU A 161 26.12 0.07 -14.90
CA GLU A 161 26.20 -1.37 -15.17
C GLU A 161 25.54 -2.24 -14.08
N ILE A 162 25.02 -1.62 -13.00
CA ILE A 162 24.34 -2.36 -11.93
C ILE A 162 23.00 -2.92 -12.40
N ASP A 163 22.60 -4.06 -11.83
CA ASP A 163 21.25 -4.59 -12.04
C ASP A 163 20.23 -3.81 -11.18
N VAL A 164 19.69 -2.73 -11.75
CA VAL A 164 18.72 -1.86 -11.08
C VAL A 164 17.46 -2.62 -10.67
N GLU A 165 17.00 -3.59 -11.46
CA GLU A 165 15.79 -4.36 -11.15
C GLU A 165 16.02 -5.27 -9.93
N GLN A 166 17.15 -5.95 -9.88
CA GLN A 166 17.50 -6.78 -8.73
C GLN A 166 17.70 -5.94 -7.47
N LEU A 167 18.46 -4.83 -7.56
CA LEU A 167 18.72 -3.95 -6.42
C LEU A 167 17.43 -3.31 -5.88
N ALA A 168 16.49 -2.94 -6.76
CA ALA A 168 15.22 -2.36 -6.35
C ALA A 168 14.38 -3.30 -5.46
N LEU A 169 14.62 -4.62 -5.53
CA LEU A 169 13.91 -5.63 -4.77
C LEU A 169 14.61 -6.07 -3.47
N ILE A 170 15.88 -5.73 -3.24
CA ILE A 170 16.65 -6.19 -2.07
C ILE A 170 15.96 -5.77 -0.76
N THR A 171 15.74 -4.47 -0.57
CA THR A 171 15.15 -3.92 0.66
C THR A 171 13.77 -4.51 0.98
N PRO A 172 12.76 -4.49 0.08
CA PRO A 172 11.47 -5.10 0.39
C PRO A 172 11.55 -6.61 0.63
N SER A 173 12.48 -7.33 -0.03
CA SER A 173 12.65 -8.78 0.18
C SER A 173 13.20 -9.09 1.58
N MET A 174 14.23 -8.37 2.03
CA MET A 174 14.81 -8.57 3.36
C MET A 174 13.84 -8.18 4.48
N ILE A 175 13.08 -7.09 4.28
CA ILE A 175 11.99 -6.70 5.20
C ILE A 175 10.93 -7.81 5.25
N ALA A 176 10.50 -8.34 4.10
CA ALA A 176 9.49 -9.38 4.05
C ALA A 176 9.96 -10.66 4.76
N TYR A 177 11.19 -11.12 4.50
CA TYR A 177 11.78 -12.29 5.16
C TYR A 177 11.86 -12.10 6.68
N ARG A 178 12.39 -10.95 7.13
CA ARG A 178 12.52 -10.62 8.55
C ARG A 178 11.18 -10.60 9.28
N VAL A 179 10.17 -10.00 8.65
CA VAL A 179 8.85 -9.85 9.26
C VAL A 179 8.06 -11.16 9.21
N LEU A 180 8.01 -11.85 8.07
CA LEU A 180 7.15 -13.02 7.87
C LEU A 180 7.76 -14.31 8.42
N LEU A 181 9.06 -14.51 8.23
CA LEU A 181 9.73 -15.77 8.57
C LEU A 181 10.49 -15.68 9.89
N LEU A 182 11.24 -14.60 10.13
CA LEU A 182 11.95 -14.41 11.40
C LEU A 182 11.04 -13.86 12.52
N ARG A 183 9.91 -13.24 12.17
CA ARG A 183 9.00 -12.56 13.10
C ARG A 183 9.69 -11.50 13.96
N GLU A 184 10.66 -10.82 13.38
CA GLU A 184 11.41 -9.76 14.06
C GLU A 184 10.88 -8.37 13.67
N PRO A 185 10.92 -7.40 14.59
CA PRO A 185 10.54 -6.03 14.26
C PRO A 185 11.52 -5.45 13.23
N VAL A 186 10.97 -4.65 12.34
CA VAL A 186 11.72 -3.71 11.50
C VAL A 186 11.66 -2.40 12.23
N ASN A 187 12.81 -1.82 12.58
CA ASN A 187 12.89 -0.49 13.15
C ASN A 187 13.75 0.40 12.26
N ARG A 188 13.79 1.70 12.58
CA ARG A 188 14.56 2.66 11.79
C ARG A 188 16.04 2.30 11.70
N ASP A 189 16.64 1.84 12.79
CA ASP A 189 18.07 1.51 12.84
C ASP A 189 18.40 0.31 11.96
N TYR A 190 17.55 -0.71 11.96
CA TYR A 190 17.67 -1.85 11.06
C TYR A 190 17.57 -1.41 9.59
N LEU A 191 16.63 -0.52 9.24
CA LEU A 191 16.49 -0.03 7.88
C LEU A 191 17.70 0.79 7.42
N ILE A 192 18.26 1.63 8.30
CA ILE A 192 19.49 2.37 8.02
C ILE A 192 20.66 1.42 7.85
N SER A 193 20.82 0.45 8.75
CA SER A 193 21.87 -0.57 8.63
C SER A 193 21.74 -1.33 7.32
N LEU A 194 20.53 -1.75 6.95
CA LEU A 194 20.27 -2.45 5.69
C LEU A 194 20.68 -1.60 4.46
N ILE A 195 20.38 -0.31 4.49
CA ILE A 195 20.81 0.62 3.43
C ILE A 195 22.34 0.70 3.40
N ASP A 196 22.97 0.94 4.55
CA ASP A 196 24.40 1.25 4.65
C ASP A 196 25.30 0.04 4.43
N THR A 197 24.90 -1.15 4.89
CA THR A 197 25.76 -2.33 4.89
C THR A 197 25.44 -3.33 3.79
N VAL A 198 24.28 -3.21 3.14
CA VAL A 198 23.87 -4.14 2.07
C VAL A 198 23.62 -3.39 0.77
N LEU A 199 22.66 -2.46 0.76
CA LEU A 199 22.19 -1.85 -0.48
C LEU A 199 23.24 -0.94 -1.13
N LEU A 200 23.84 -0.02 -0.36
CA LEU A 200 24.85 0.90 -0.88
C LEU A 200 26.13 0.17 -1.34
N PRO A 201 26.68 -0.79 -0.56
CA PRO A 201 27.80 -1.61 -1.04
C PRO A 201 27.47 -2.42 -2.29
N ALA A 202 26.27 -3.01 -2.37
CA ALA A 202 25.83 -3.74 -3.56
C ALA A 202 25.70 -2.83 -4.80
N ALA A 203 25.41 -1.53 -4.59
CA ALA A 203 25.39 -0.52 -5.63
C ALA A 203 26.79 0.04 -5.98
N GLY A 204 27.85 -0.43 -5.31
CA GLY A 204 29.22 0.02 -5.51
C GLY A 204 29.59 1.31 -4.77
N VAL A 205 28.70 1.85 -3.94
CA VAL A 205 29.00 3.00 -3.07
C VAL A 205 29.86 2.51 -1.92
N ARG A 206 31.13 2.94 -1.88
CA ARG A 206 32.00 2.65 -0.74
C ARG A 206 31.65 3.57 0.42
N ALA A 207 31.57 3.02 1.63
CA ALA A 207 31.52 3.84 2.84
C ALA A 207 32.75 4.75 2.84
N SER A 208 32.52 6.07 2.97
CA SER A 208 33.61 7.00 3.25
C SER A 208 34.19 6.60 4.61
N VAL A 209 35.40 6.05 4.59
CA VAL A 209 36.20 5.75 5.80
C VAL A 209 36.54 7.05 6.50
#